data_AF-A0A453T096-F1
#
_entry.id   AF-A0A453T096-F1
#
_cell.length_a   1.000
_cell.length_b   1.000
_cell.length_c   1.000
_cell.angle_alpha   90.00
_cell.angle_beta   90.00
_cell.angle_gamma   90.00
#
_symmetry.space_group_name_H-M   'P 1'
#
loop_
_entity.id
_entity.type
_entity.pdbx_description
1 polymer ?
#
loop_
_entity_poly.entity_id
_entity_poly.type
_entity_poly.pdbx_seq_one_letter_code
_entity_poly.pdbx_strand_id
1 'polypeptide(L)'
;SEHPLAKAVLEYAFHFHFFGKLPSSKDGIEQRKEQILSQWLLEAEDFSAVPGKGVQCLINDKKVLIGNRALMNENGVTVPPEAESFLVDLELNAKTGILVAYDSSFVGLMGIADPLKREAAVVVEGLKKMGIHPVMLTGDNWRTAQAVAKEVGIEDVRAEVMPAGKADVVRSLQKDGSIVAMVGDGINDSPALAAADVGMAIGGGTDIAIEAADYVLVRNNLEDVITAIDLSRKTFNRIRWNYFFAMAYNVVAIPVAAGALFPLTGLQMPPWLAGACMAFSSVSVVCSSLLLRRYRKPRLTTLLQITVE
;
A
#
# COMPACT_ATOMS: atom_id res chain seq x y z
N SER A 1 15.32 3.65 -17.16
CA SER A 1 14.63 3.39 -15.87
C SER A 1 13.14 3.57 -16.08
N GLU A 2 12.33 2.59 -15.72
CA GLU A 2 10.86 2.69 -15.73
C GLU A 2 10.30 3.43 -14.50
N HIS A 3 11.19 3.87 -13.60
CA HIS A 3 10.79 4.53 -12.36
C HIS A 3 10.03 5.84 -12.66
N PRO A 4 8.82 6.06 -12.08
CA PRO A 4 8.01 7.25 -12.31
C PRO A 4 8.77 8.57 -12.09
N LEU A 5 9.58 8.62 -11.02
CA LEU A 5 10.42 9.78 -10.72
C LEU A 5 11.47 10.07 -11.81
N ALA A 6 12.13 9.04 -12.34
CA ALA A 6 13.14 9.22 -13.39
C ALA A 6 12.49 9.77 -14.67
N LYS A 7 11.27 9.30 -15.00
CA LYS A 7 10.49 9.80 -16.12
C LYS A 7 10.07 11.26 -15.92
N ALA A 8 9.63 11.63 -14.71
CA ALA A 8 9.25 13.00 -14.37
C ALA A 8 10.43 13.98 -14.48
N VAL A 9 11.62 13.57 -14.00
CA VAL A 9 12.84 14.38 -14.12
C VAL A 9 13.23 14.57 -15.58
N LEU A 10 13.18 13.51 -16.39
CA LEU A 10 13.47 13.57 -17.82
C LEU A 10 12.48 14.48 -18.56
N GLU A 11 11.18 14.36 -18.26
CA GLU A 11 10.13 15.21 -18.83
C GLU A 11 10.32 16.68 -18.47
N TYR A 12 10.64 16.97 -17.21
CA TYR A 12 10.91 18.33 -16.74
C TYR A 12 12.14 18.93 -17.43
N ALA A 13 13.25 18.20 -17.45
CA ALA A 13 14.47 18.67 -18.08
C ALA A 13 14.22 18.94 -19.57
N PHE A 14 13.54 18.03 -20.27
CA PHE A 14 13.26 18.15 -21.70
C PHE A 14 12.37 19.35 -21.99
N HIS A 15 11.32 19.55 -21.19
CA HIS A 15 10.47 20.72 -21.29
C HIS A 15 11.25 22.01 -21.10
N PHE A 16 12.17 22.06 -20.13
CA PHE A 16 12.96 23.26 -19.89
C PHE A 16 13.93 23.58 -21.04
N HIS A 17 14.53 22.56 -21.66
CA HIS A 17 15.53 22.76 -22.71
C HIS A 17 14.92 23.00 -24.09
N PHE A 18 13.78 22.36 -24.39
CA PHE A 18 13.17 22.38 -25.73
C PHE A 18 11.77 23.01 -25.78
N PHE A 19 11.23 23.49 -24.65
CA PHE A 19 9.86 24.02 -24.54
C PHE A 19 8.80 23.07 -25.14
N GLY A 20 8.92 21.78 -24.86
CA GLY A 20 8.06 20.72 -25.43
C GLY A 20 7.79 19.56 -24.47
N LYS A 21 6.92 18.63 -24.88
CA LYS A 21 6.71 17.37 -24.15
C LYS A 21 7.47 16.24 -24.82
N LEU A 22 8.05 15.33 -24.04
CA LEU A 22 8.58 14.10 -24.59
C LEU A 22 7.47 13.34 -25.34
N PRO A 23 7.76 12.76 -26.51
CA PRO A 23 6.76 11.98 -27.23
C PRO A 23 6.34 10.75 -26.42
N SER A 24 5.03 10.53 -26.29
CA SER A 24 4.49 9.31 -25.67
C SER A 24 4.71 8.12 -26.60
N SER A 25 5.07 6.97 -26.02
CA SER A 25 5.20 5.68 -26.71
C SER A 25 3.86 5.24 -27.33
N LYS A 26 3.59 5.70 -28.55
CA LYS A 26 2.70 5.02 -29.49
C LYS A 26 3.53 4.72 -30.72
N ASP A 27 3.39 3.49 -31.21
CA ASP A 27 4.25 2.86 -32.21
C ASP A 27 4.52 3.78 -33.41
N GLY A 28 5.82 4.03 -33.68
CA GLY A 28 6.31 4.89 -34.75
C GLY A 28 7.14 6.11 -34.31
N ILE A 29 7.19 6.44 -33.00
CA ILE A 29 7.94 7.60 -32.47
C ILE A 29 9.20 7.20 -31.67
N GLU A 30 9.44 5.92 -31.41
CA GLU A 30 10.60 5.47 -30.61
C GLU A 30 11.94 5.86 -31.23
N GLN A 31 12.14 5.63 -32.54
CA GLN A 31 13.37 6.02 -33.22
C GLN A 31 13.62 7.53 -33.18
N ARG A 32 12.56 8.35 -33.28
CA ARG A 32 12.69 9.82 -33.21
C ARG A 32 12.95 10.28 -31.79
N LYS A 33 12.40 9.58 -30.79
CA LYS A 33 12.65 9.82 -29.36
C LYS A 33 14.10 9.47 -29.00
N GLU A 34 14.61 8.32 -29.46
CA GLU A 34 16.02 7.94 -29.28
C GLU A 34 16.98 8.90 -29.98
N GLN A 35 16.67 9.35 -31.20
CA GLN A 35 17.51 10.33 -31.91
C GLN A 35 17.58 11.69 -31.22
N ILE A 36 16.45 12.18 -30.68
CA ILE A 36 16.40 13.44 -29.95
C ILE A 36 17.11 13.30 -28.58
N LEU A 37 16.92 12.16 -27.91
CA LEU A 37 17.53 11.90 -26.62
C LEU A 37 19.06 11.71 -26.71
N SER A 38 19.55 11.03 -27.74
CA SER A 38 20.98 10.77 -27.97
C SER A 38 21.79 12.02 -28.37
N GLN A 39 21.14 13.08 -28.86
CA GLN A 39 21.82 14.36 -29.14
C GLN A 39 22.03 15.22 -27.89
N TRP A 40 21.37 14.91 -26.77
CA TRP A 40 21.35 15.77 -25.58
C TRP A 40 21.76 15.07 -24.30
N LEU A 41 21.49 13.77 -24.16
CA LEU A 41 21.98 12.97 -23.05
C LEU A 41 23.45 12.62 -23.28
N LEU A 42 24.29 12.94 -22.28
CA LEU A 42 25.67 12.49 -22.24
C LEU A 42 25.72 11.01 -21.86
N GLU A 43 26.73 10.31 -22.37
CA GLU A 43 26.99 8.93 -21.98
C GLU A 43 27.48 8.88 -20.53
N ALA A 44 26.90 7.97 -19.74
CA ALA A 44 27.23 7.78 -18.35
C ALA A 44 28.04 6.49 -18.19
N GLU A 45 29.30 6.64 -17.82
CA GLU A 45 30.22 5.53 -17.54
C GLU A 45 30.17 5.18 -16.04
N ASP A 46 30.56 3.95 -15.69
CA ASP A 46 30.64 3.45 -14.31
C ASP A 46 29.40 3.76 -13.43
N PHE A 47 28.21 3.62 -14.02
CA PHE A 47 26.97 3.82 -13.29
C PHE A 47 26.85 2.84 -12.11
N SER A 48 26.65 3.38 -10.92
CA SER A 48 26.45 2.62 -9.70
C SER A 48 25.29 3.19 -8.90
N ALA A 49 24.29 2.35 -8.64
CA ALA A 49 23.19 2.67 -7.73
C ALA A 49 23.55 2.24 -6.31
N VAL A 50 23.55 3.19 -5.37
CA VAL A 50 23.85 2.95 -3.96
C VAL A 50 22.53 2.91 -3.18
N PRO A 51 22.08 1.72 -2.71
CA PRO A 51 20.80 1.57 -2.05
C PRO A 51 20.61 2.53 -0.87
N GLY A 52 19.46 3.21 -0.82
CA GLY A 52 19.12 4.15 0.24
C GLY A 52 19.91 5.48 0.23
N LYS A 53 20.80 5.70 -0.75
CA LYS A 53 21.61 6.93 -0.84
C LYS A 53 21.41 7.69 -2.13
N GLY A 54 21.44 6.99 -3.27
CA GLY A 54 21.28 7.62 -4.58
C GLY A 54 22.08 6.89 -5.67
N VAL A 55 22.55 7.64 -6.65
CA VAL A 55 23.30 7.12 -7.79
C VAL A 55 24.59 7.92 -7.98
N GLN A 56 25.60 7.25 -8.51
CA GLN A 56 26.86 7.86 -8.93
C GLN A 56 27.23 7.36 -10.34
N CYS A 57 27.87 8.21 -11.13
CA CYS A 57 28.40 7.86 -12.43
C CYS A 57 29.56 8.79 -12.83
N LEU A 58 30.24 8.45 -13.92
CA LEU A 58 31.21 9.30 -14.59
C LEU A 58 30.58 9.87 -15.87
N ILE A 59 30.72 11.17 -16.08
CA ILE A 59 30.35 11.85 -17.32
C ILE A 59 31.56 12.66 -17.78
N ASN A 60 32.12 12.33 -18.94
CA ASN A 60 33.35 12.94 -19.45
C ASN A 60 34.49 12.90 -18.41
N ASP A 61 34.79 11.72 -17.85
CA ASP A 61 35.76 11.48 -16.77
C ASP A 61 35.50 12.22 -15.44
N LYS A 62 34.35 12.90 -15.30
CA LYS A 62 34.01 13.64 -14.09
C LYS A 62 32.95 12.94 -13.28
N LYS A 63 33.17 12.86 -11.96
CA LYS A 63 32.28 12.18 -11.03
C LYS A 63 31.01 12.98 -10.79
N VAL A 64 29.86 12.37 -11.06
CA VAL A 64 28.54 12.93 -10.79
C VAL A 64 27.88 12.15 -9.68
N LEU A 65 27.33 12.86 -8.69
CA LEU A 65 26.62 12.28 -7.55
C LEU A 65 25.23 12.88 -7.49
N ILE A 66 24.21 12.02 -7.40
CA ILE A 66 22.82 12.43 -7.29
C ILE A 66 22.18 11.62 -6.16
N GLY A 67 21.82 12.27 -5.06
CA GLY A 67 21.31 11.54 -3.90
C GLY A 67 21.03 12.39 -2.67
N ASN A 68 21.02 11.73 -1.52
CA ASN A 68 20.78 12.35 -0.22
C ASN A 68 22.07 12.86 0.45
N ARG A 69 21.94 13.39 1.67
CA ARG A 69 23.05 13.91 2.49
C ARG A 69 24.13 12.86 2.77
N ALA A 70 23.73 11.60 2.98
CA ALA A 70 24.67 10.52 3.26
C ALA A 70 25.63 10.30 2.08
N LEU A 71 25.11 10.32 0.84
CA LEU A 71 25.93 10.20 -0.36
C LEU A 71 26.93 11.38 -0.49
N MET A 72 26.49 12.59 -0.20
CA MET A 72 27.34 13.79 -0.29
C MET A 72 28.47 13.75 0.74
N ASN A 73 28.14 13.45 2.00
CA ASN A 73 29.11 13.38 3.09
C ASN A 73 30.16 12.28 2.88
N GLU A 74 29.75 11.09 2.42
CA GLU A 74 30.67 9.98 2.15
C GLU A 74 31.65 10.27 1.02
N ASN A 75 31.28 11.16 0.10
CA ASN A 75 32.13 11.60 -1.00
C ASN A 75 32.83 12.93 -0.73
N GLY A 76 32.77 13.45 0.50
CA GLY A 76 33.45 14.69 0.90
C GLY A 76 32.88 15.96 0.25
N VAL A 77 31.67 15.92 -0.30
CA VAL A 77 31.02 17.09 -0.90
C VAL A 77 30.45 17.97 0.20
N THR A 78 30.90 19.22 0.27
CA THR A 78 30.38 20.20 1.22
C THR A 78 29.14 20.89 0.65
N VAL A 79 27.99 20.73 1.31
CA VAL A 79 26.74 21.41 0.96
C VAL A 79 26.71 22.78 1.64
N PRO A 80 26.51 23.89 0.89
CA PRO A 80 26.41 25.23 1.48
C PRO A 80 25.24 25.35 2.48
N PRO A 81 25.36 26.16 3.55
CA PRO A 81 24.29 26.33 4.54
C PRO A 81 22.95 26.81 3.96
N GLU A 82 23.00 27.68 2.94
CA GLU A 82 21.81 28.17 2.24
C GLU A 82 21.07 27.02 1.52
N ALA A 83 21.82 26.16 0.82
CA ALA A 83 21.28 24.99 0.15
C ALA A 83 20.70 23.99 1.15
N GLU A 84 21.36 23.81 2.30
CA GLU A 84 20.85 22.94 3.37
C GLU A 84 19.53 23.49 3.96
N SER A 85 19.42 24.81 4.17
CA SER A 85 18.18 25.44 4.64
C SER A 85 17.03 25.26 3.64
N PHE A 86 17.31 25.45 2.34
CA PHE A 86 16.31 25.25 1.29
C PHE A 86 15.91 23.77 1.15
N LEU A 87 16.86 22.84 1.35
CA LEU A 87 16.57 21.41 1.39
C LEU A 87 15.59 21.07 2.53
N VAL A 88 15.81 21.64 3.72
CA VAL A 88 14.92 21.46 4.88
C VAL A 88 13.52 21.97 4.56
N ASP A 89 13.40 23.15 3.94
CA ASP A 89 12.11 23.73 3.56
C ASP A 89 11.36 22.84 2.56
N LEU A 90 12.06 22.27 1.57
CA LEU A 90 11.45 21.32 0.63
C LEU A 90 10.93 20.08 1.35
N GLU A 91 11.73 19.49 2.25
CA GLU A 91 11.36 18.30 3.03
C GLU A 91 10.16 18.55 3.94
N LEU A 92 10.09 19.72 4.59
CA LEU A 92 8.96 20.14 5.41
C LEU A 92 7.67 20.31 4.60
N ASN A 93 7.77 20.60 3.32
CA ASN A 93 6.65 20.70 2.38
C ASN A 93 6.35 19.38 1.66
N ALA A 94 6.70 18.23 2.27
CA ALA A 94 6.46 16.89 1.74
C ALA A 94 7.09 16.64 0.36
N LYS A 95 8.23 17.25 0.08
CA LYS A 95 9.03 16.99 -1.12
C LYS A 95 10.28 16.21 -0.76
N THR A 96 10.65 15.27 -1.61
CA THR A 96 11.93 14.56 -1.51
C THR A 96 13.00 15.44 -2.15
N GLY A 97 13.95 15.89 -1.33
CA GLY A 97 15.07 16.70 -1.79
C GLY A 97 16.23 15.85 -2.30
N ILE A 98 16.71 16.17 -3.49
CA ILE A 98 17.80 15.49 -4.18
C ILE A 98 18.95 16.48 -4.36
N LEU A 99 20.11 16.14 -3.84
CA LEU A 99 21.34 16.91 -3.97
C LEU A 99 22.10 16.43 -5.22
N VAL A 100 22.71 17.37 -5.93
CA VAL A 100 23.50 17.10 -7.13
C VAL A 100 24.91 17.68 -6.94
N ALA A 101 25.91 16.84 -7.14
CA ALA A 101 27.30 17.25 -7.15
C ALA A 101 28.00 16.80 -8.44
N TYR A 102 28.94 17.62 -8.88
CA TYR A 102 29.74 17.41 -10.08
C TYR A 102 31.20 17.68 -9.74
N ASP A 103 32.06 16.71 -10.03
CA ASP A 103 33.49 16.77 -9.78
C ASP A 103 33.82 17.15 -8.32
N SER A 104 33.17 16.45 -7.38
CA SER A 104 33.26 16.68 -5.92
C SER A 104 32.78 18.05 -5.41
N SER A 105 32.18 18.86 -6.29
CA SER A 105 31.61 20.16 -5.94
C SER A 105 30.09 20.13 -5.96
N PHE A 106 29.44 20.71 -4.95
CA PHE A 106 27.99 20.84 -4.94
C PHE A 106 27.54 21.80 -6.06
N VAL A 107 26.56 21.37 -6.87
CA VAL A 107 26.05 22.15 -8.01
C VAL A 107 24.66 22.72 -7.71
N GLY A 108 23.82 21.93 -7.04
CA GLY A 108 22.45 22.34 -6.78
C GLY A 108 21.61 21.24 -6.18
N LEU A 109 20.33 21.54 -5.99
CA LEU A 109 19.36 20.61 -5.46
C LEU A 109 18.02 20.70 -6.18
N MET A 110 17.25 19.62 -6.15
CA MET A 110 15.94 19.50 -6.76
C MET A 110 14.96 18.92 -5.75
N GLY A 111 13.75 19.48 -5.67
CA GLY A 111 12.66 18.90 -4.90
C GLY A 111 11.71 18.14 -5.82
N ILE A 112 11.47 16.87 -5.53
CA ILE A 112 10.46 16.08 -6.22
C ILE A 112 9.30 15.81 -5.26
N ALA A 113 8.07 16.01 -5.71
CA ALA A 113 6.87 15.70 -4.94
C ALA A 113 6.15 14.51 -5.56
N ASP A 114 5.77 13.54 -4.74
CA ASP A 114 4.75 12.56 -5.10
C ASP A 114 3.44 12.97 -4.44
N PRO A 115 2.46 13.50 -5.21
CA PRO A 115 1.25 14.03 -4.62
C PRO A 115 0.42 12.92 -3.98
N LEU A 116 -0.04 13.19 -2.77
CA LEU A 116 -0.97 12.29 -2.07
C LEU A 116 -2.26 12.09 -2.87
N LYS A 117 -2.79 10.87 -2.78
CA LYS A 117 -4.13 10.58 -3.28
C LYS A 117 -5.16 11.40 -2.51
N ARG A 118 -6.14 11.95 -3.22
CA ARG A 118 -7.17 12.84 -2.66
C ARG A 118 -7.96 12.16 -1.53
N GLU A 119 -8.17 10.86 -1.65
CA GLU A 119 -8.90 10.05 -0.68
C GLU A 119 -8.05 9.61 0.53
N ALA A 120 -6.73 9.82 0.54
CA ALA A 120 -5.83 9.23 1.53
C ALA A 120 -6.18 9.63 2.97
N ALA A 121 -6.34 10.92 3.24
CA ALA A 121 -6.68 11.43 4.58
C ALA A 121 -8.04 10.87 5.07
N VAL A 122 -9.03 10.85 4.18
CA VAL A 122 -10.40 10.34 4.46
C VAL A 122 -10.37 8.84 4.78
N VAL A 123 -9.54 8.07 4.07
CA VAL A 123 -9.37 6.64 4.30
C VAL A 123 -8.65 6.37 5.62
N VAL A 124 -7.59 7.10 5.92
CA VAL A 124 -6.86 6.97 7.20
C VAL A 124 -7.80 7.26 8.39
N GLU A 125 -8.60 8.32 8.31
CA GLU A 125 -9.60 8.63 9.34
C GLU A 125 -10.66 7.51 9.46
N GLY A 126 -11.13 6.99 8.32
CA GLY A 126 -12.07 5.87 8.29
C GLY A 126 -11.53 4.61 8.96
N LEU A 127 -10.26 4.27 8.71
CA LEU A 127 -9.57 3.15 9.35
C LEU A 127 -9.46 3.35 10.87
N LYS A 128 -9.11 4.56 11.33
CA LYS A 128 -9.09 4.89 12.76
C LYS A 128 -10.47 4.70 13.40
N LYS A 129 -11.56 5.15 12.75
CA LYS A 129 -12.94 4.94 13.25
C LYS A 129 -13.35 3.46 13.27
N MET A 130 -12.75 2.61 12.45
CA MET A 130 -12.95 1.15 12.49
C MET A 130 -12.14 0.45 13.59
N GLY A 131 -11.37 1.20 14.38
CA GLY A 131 -10.49 0.68 15.45
C GLY A 131 -9.18 0.09 14.92
N ILE A 132 -8.71 0.55 13.77
CA ILE A 132 -7.45 0.11 13.16
C ILE A 132 -6.42 1.22 13.37
N HIS A 133 -5.20 0.84 13.76
CA HIS A 133 -4.08 1.76 13.97
C HIS A 133 -3.22 1.86 12.69
N PRO A 134 -3.28 2.96 11.94
CA PRO A 134 -2.49 3.13 10.73
C PRO A 134 -1.03 3.45 11.09
N VAL A 135 -0.09 2.78 10.42
CA VAL A 135 1.35 3.02 10.53
C VAL A 135 1.88 3.32 9.12
N MET A 136 2.66 4.39 8.97
CA MET A 136 3.32 4.70 7.69
C MET A 136 4.69 4.03 7.65
N LEU A 137 4.96 3.26 6.59
CA LEU A 137 6.25 2.62 6.35
C LEU A 137 6.81 3.09 5.00
N THR A 138 7.89 3.85 5.02
CA THR A 138 8.50 4.42 3.80
C THR A 138 10.03 4.34 3.82
N GLY A 139 10.62 4.37 2.62
CA GLY A 139 12.06 4.53 2.42
C GLY A 139 12.52 5.98 2.30
N ASP A 140 11.58 6.94 2.26
CA ASP A 140 11.90 8.37 2.20
C ASP A 140 12.54 8.88 3.51
N ASN A 141 13.14 10.08 3.44
CA ASN A 141 13.67 10.77 4.61
C ASN A 141 12.57 10.98 5.66
N TRP A 142 12.95 10.82 6.94
CA TRP A 142 12.15 11.13 8.11
C TRP A 142 11.31 12.41 7.99
N ARG A 143 11.91 13.53 7.55
CA ARG A 143 11.19 14.82 7.47
C ARG A 143 10.06 14.81 6.46
N THR A 144 10.31 14.28 5.26
CA THR A 144 9.32 14.14 4.20
C THR A 144 8.20 13.20 4.65
N ALA A 145 8.57 12.04 5.21
CA ALA A 145 7.61 11.07 5.74
C ALA A 145 6.72 11.67 6.83
N GLN A 146 7.29 12.45 7.76
CA GLN A 146 6.56 13.11 8.83
C GLN A 146 5.62 14.21 8.30
N ALA A 147 6.03 14.97 7.29
CA ALA A 147 5.18 15.96 6.63
C ALA A 147 3.96 15.30 5.96
N VAL A 148 4.18 14.22 5.20
CA VAL A 148 3.13 13.43 4.56
C VAL A 148 2.20 12.83 5.62
N ALA A 149 2.76 12.21 6.66
CA ALA A 149 1.99 11.59 7.74
C ALA A 149 1.11 12.60 8.47
N LYS A 150 1.61 13.82 8.69
CA LYS A 150 0.84 14.91 9.29
C LYS A 150 -0.33 15.35 8.41
N GLU A 151 -0.14 15.40 7.09
CA GLU A 151 -1.19 15.76 6.13
C GLU A 151 -2.31 14.72 6.08
N VAL A 152 -1.99 13.43 6.18
CA VAL A 152 -3.00 12.35 6.19
C VAL A 152 -3.50 11.96 7.59
N GLY A 153 -2.88 12.48 8.65
CA GLY A 153 -3.24 12.19 10.04
C GLY A 153 -2.72 10.85 10.59
N ILE A 154 -1.55 10.37 10.15
CA ILE A 154 -0.88 9.19 10.72
C ILE A 154 0.12 9.63 11.82
N GLU A 155 0.12 8.91 12.94
CA GLU A 155 0.95 9.23 14.12
C GLU A 155 2.23 8.39 14.19
N ASP A 156 2.15 7.09 13.89
CA ASP A 156 3.33 6.20 13.86
C ASP A 156 3.93 6.16 12.44
N VAL A 157 5.18 6.59 12.32
CA VAL A 157 5.92 6.70 11.06
C VAL A 157 7.24 5.96 11.21
N ARG A 158 7.52 5.06 10.27
CA ARG A 158 8.79 4.35 10.11
C ARG A 158 9.37 4.74 8.76
N ALA A 159 10.29 5.70 8.77
CA ALA A 159 10.93 6.24 7.57
C ALA A 159 12.34 5.66 7.38
N GLU A 160 12.95 5.94 6.23
CA GLU A 160 14.32 5.50 5.87
C GLU A 160 14.52 3.97 5.92
N VAL A 161 13.44 3.21 5.75
CA VAL A 161 13.47 1.75 5.80
C VAL A 161 13.78 1.18 4.41
N MET A 162 14.89 0.45 4.30
CA MET A 162 15.25 -0.27 3.08
C MET A 162 14.22 -1.37 2.77
N PRO A 163 14.04 -1.78 1.49
CA PRO A 163 13.08 -2.83 1.11
C PRO A 163 13.21 -4.11 1.93
N ALA A 164 14.44 -4.57 2.20
CA ALA A 164 14.70 -5.74 3.04
C ALA A 164 14.26 -5.55 4.50
N GLY A 165 14.41 -4.34 5.04
CA GLY A 165 14.03 -4.00 6.42
C GLY A 165 12.53 -3.80 6.62
N LYS A 166 11.75 -3.60 5.56
CA LYS A 166 10.28 -3.43 5.67
C LYS A 166 9.60 -4.66 6.26
N ALA A 167 10.05 -5.86 5.87
CA ALA A 167 9.53 -7.12 6.41
C ALA A 167 9.85 -7.27 7.91
N ASP A 168 11.00 -6.79 8.37
CA ASP A 168 11.37 -6.84 9.79
C ASP A 168 10.53 -5.89 10.63
N VAL A 169 10.17 -4.72 10.09
CA VAL A 169 9.21 -3.82 10.75
C VAL A 169 7.85 -4.49 10.92
N VAL A 170 7.34 -5.15 9.87
CA VAL A 170 6.08 -5.90 9.94
C VAL A 170 6.15 -6.98 11.04
N ARG A 171 7.23 -7.77 11.06
CA ARG A 171 7.45 -8.80 12.09
C ARG A 171 7.58 -8.23 13.50
N SER A 172 8.14 -7.03 13.65
CA SER A 172 8.25 -6.37 14.96
C SER A 172 6.85 -6.03 15.51
N LEU A 173 5.96 -5.49 14.67
CA LEU A 173 4.59 -5.17 15.04
C LEU A 173 3.78 -6.45 15.36
N GLN A 174 4.03 -7.54 14.64
CA GLN A 174 3.42 -8.85 14.93
C GLN A 174 3.87 -9.42 16.27
N LYS A 175 5.16 -9.27 16.63
CA LYS A 175 5.69 -9.71 17.92
C LYS A 175 5.06 -8.97 19.10
N ASP A 176 4.66 -7.72 18.90
CA ASP A 176 3.93 -6.93 19.89
C ASP A 176 2.46 -7.39 20.06
N GLY A 177 2.05 -8.43 19.34
CA GLY A 177 0.71 -9.04 19.40
C GLY A 177 -0.32 -8.42 18.46
N SER A 178 0.11 -7.51 17.58
CA SER A 178 -0.77 -6.90 16.58
C SER A 178 -0.95 -7.83 15.39
N ILE A 179 -2.16 -7.88 14.83
CA ILE A 179 -2.42 -8.49 13.52
C ILE A 179 -2.17 -7.42 12.47
N VAL A 180 -1.22 -7.65 11.57
CA VAL A 180 -0.71 -6.62 10.65
C VAL A 180 -1.24 -6.87 9.25
N ALA A 181 -1.93 -5.87 8.70
CA ALA A 181 -2.24 -5.81 7.28
C ALA A 181 -1.27 -4.82 6.60
N MET A 182 -0.51 -5.29 5.61
CA MET A 182 0.41 -4.45 4.83
C MET A 182 -0.27 -4.02 3.54
N VAL A 183 -0.18 -2.73 3.21
CA VAL A 183 -0.76 -2.16 1.99
C VAL A 183 0.36 -1.53 1.16
N GLY A 184 0.53 -1.96 -0.09
CA GLY A 184 1.62 -1.49 -0.95
C GLY A 184 1.34 -1.65 -2.44
N ASP A 185 2.29 -1.24 -3.29
CA ASP A 185 2.21 -1.36 -4.75
C ASP A 185 2.67 -2.74 -5.28
N GLY A 186 3.34 -3.51 -4.42
CA GLY A 186 3.82 -4.87 -4.68
C GLY A 186 5.13 -4.97 -5.48
N ILE A 187 5.74 -3.87 -5.92
CA ILE A 187 7.04 -3.91 -6.61
C ILE A 187 8.18 -3.88 -5.59
N ASN A 188 8.18 -2.86 -4.72
CA ASN A 188 9.22 -2.68 -3.69
C ASN A 188 8.80 -3.27 -2.33
N ASP A 189 7.52 -3.59 -2.19
CA ASP A 189 6.90 -4.01 -0.93
C ASP A 189 6.61 -5.50 -0.86
N SER A 190 6.96 -6.29 -1.89
CA SER A 190 6.65 -7.73 -1.95
C SER A 190 7.14 -8.52 -0.73
N PRO A 191 8.34 -8.30 -0.14
CA PRO A 191 8.74 -9.02 1.07
C PRO A 191 7.92 -8.65 2.30
N ALA A 192 7.45 -7.39 2.37
CA ALA A 192 6.63 -6.91 3.48
C ALA A 192 5.18 -7.37 3.35
N LEU A 193 4.64 -7.42 2.12
CA LEU A 193 3.31 -7.96 1.82
C LEU A 193 3.23 -9.44 2.20
N ALA A 194 4.23 -10.24 1.81
CA ALA A 194 4.29 -11.66 2.14
C ALA A 194 4.55 -11.95 3.63
N ALA A 195 5.16 -11.01 4.37
CA ALA A 195 5.41 -11.16 5.80
C ALA A 195 4.22 -10.77 6.68
N ALA A 196 3.28 -9.98 6.16
CA ALA A 196 2.10 -9.53 6.88
C ALA A 196 1.11 -10.67 7.10
N ASP A 197 0.21 -10.53 8.08
CA ASP A 197 -0.90 -11.47 8.26
C ASP A 197 -1.90 -11.38 7.11
N VAL A 198 -2.00 -10.19 6.50
CA VAL A 198 -2.74 -9.94 5.27
C VAL A 198 -1.97 -8.95 4.40
N GLY A 199 -1.45 -9.41 3.26
CA GLY A 199 -0.86 -8.56 2.23
C GLY A 199 -1.93 -8.00 1.28
N MET A 200 -1.99 -6.68 1.12
CA MET A 200 -2.91 -6.00 0.20
C MET A 200 -2.15 -5.17 -0.85
N ALA A 201 -2.20 -5.58 -2.11
CA ALA A 201 -1.61 -4.83 -3.22
C ALA A 201 -2.64 -3.85 -3.83
N ILE A 202 -2.23 -2.60 -4.12
CA ILE A 202 -3.06 -1.58 -4.79
C ILE A 202 -2.63 -1.38 -6.23
N GLY A 203 -3.62 -1.22 -7.12
CA GLY A 203 -3.37 -0.84 -8.51
C GLY A 203 -2.88 -2.01 -9.35
N GLY A 204 -3.44 -3.19 -9.09
CA GLY A 204 -3.02 -4.49 -9.65
C GLY A 204 -2.64 -4.42 -11.13
N GLY A 205 -1.41 -4.83 -11.43
CA GLY A 205 -0.87 -4.80 -12.79
C GLY A 205 0.51 -5.42 -12.95
N THR A 206 1.25 -5.67 -11.86
CA THR A 206 2.52 -6.39 -11.91
C THR A 206 2.36 -7.81 -11.38
N ASP A 207 2.97 -8.79 -12.06
CA ASP A 207 2.89 -10.20 -11.65
C ASP A 207 3.45 -10.41 -10.24
N ILE A 208 4.47 -9.62 -9.87
CA ILE A 208 5.10 -9.63 -8.54
C ILE A 208 4.07 -9.25 -7.45
N ALA A 209 3.23 -8.26 -7.70
CA ALA A 209 2.21 -7.84 -6.73
C ALA A 209 1.10 -8.89 -6.55
N ILE A 210 0.78 -9.63 -7.61
CA ILE A 210 -0.23 -10.71 -7.58
C ILE A 210 0.30 -11.93 -6.82
N GLU A 211 1.58 -12.26 -6.98
CA GLU A 211 2.20 -13.40 -6.31
C GLU A 211 2.44 -13.13 -4.81
N ALA A 212 2.77 -11.89 -4.44
CA ALA A 212 3.16 -11.54 -3.08
C ALA A 212 2.01 -11.16 -2.14
N ALA A 213 0.81 -10.85 -2.65
CA ALA A 213 -0.30 -10.33 -1.84
C ALA A 213 -1.51 -11.27 -1.78
N ASP A 214 -2.13 -11.40 -0.61
CA ASP A 214 -3.37 -12.16 -0.40
C ASP A 214 -4.59 -11.48 -1.06
N TYR A 215 -4.56 -10.15 -1.15
CA TYR A 215 -5.66 -9.36 -1.71
C TYR A 215 -5.13 -8.34 -2.73
N VAL A 216 -5.61 -8.44 -3.97
CA VAL A 216 -5.23 -7.53 -5.05
C VAL A 216 -6.38 -6.57 -5.36
N LEU A 217 -6.16 -5.30 -5.10
CA LEU A 217 -7.07 -4.21 -5.43
C LEU A 217 -6.83 -3.78 -6.88
N VAL A 218 -7.74 -4.21 -7.76
CA VAL A 218 -7.69 -3.90 -9.20
C VAL A 218 -7.76 -2.40 -9.47
N ARG A 219 -8.52 -1.66 -8.66
CA ARG A 219 -8.62 -0.20 -8.79
C ARG A 219 -7.50 0.47 -8.01
N ASN A 220 -6.97 1.56 -8.55
CA ASN A 220 -5.99 2.39 -7.84
C ASN A 220 -6.64 3.32 -6.79
N ASN A 221 -7.63 2.82 -6.03
CA ASN A 221 -8.42 3.59 -5.05
C ASN A 221 -8.22 3.02 -3.64
N LEU A 222 -7.79 3.86 -2.70
CA LEU A 222 -7.55 3.46 -1.29
C LEU A 222 -8.83 3.09 -0.54
N GLU A 223 -10.00 3.59 -0.97
CA GLU A 223 -11.29 3.27 -0.34
C GLU A 223 -11.64 1.78 -0.39
N ASP A 224 -11.08 1.04 -1.36
CA ASP A 224 -11.33 -0.39 -1.47
C ASP A 224 -10.66 -1.18 -0.33
N VAL A 225 -9.65 -0.63 0.36
CA VAL A 225 -9.09 -1.21 1.59
C VAL A 225 -10.15 -1.26 2.69
N ILE A 226 -10.82 -0.13 2.94
CA ILE A 226 -11.94 -0.06 3.91
C ILE A 226 -13.06 -1.02 3.50
N THR A 227 -13.39 -1.05 2.20
CA THR A 227 -14.43 -1.93 1.68
C THR A 227 -14.10 -3.40 1.93
N ALA A 228 -12.84 -3.81 1.73
CA ALA A 228 -12.39 -5.18 1.97
C ALA A 228 -12.53 -5.57 3.45
N ILE A 229 -12.13 -4.68 4.35
CA ILE A 229 -12.23 -4.92 5.80
C ILE A 229 -13.69 -4.97 6.26
N ASP A 230 -14.54 -4.05 5.81
CA ASP A 230 -15.97 -4.06 6.14
C ASP A 230 -16.67 -5.32 5.60
N LEU A 231 -16.36 -5.70 4.37
CA LEU A 231 -16.88 -6.93 3.76
C LEU A 231 -16.45 -8.16 4.55
N SER A 232 -15.18 -8.23 4.98
CA SER A 232 -14.67 -9.31 5.82
C SER A 232 -15.44 -9.38 7.14
N ARG A 233 -15.61 -8.27 7.86
CA ARG A 233 -16.36 -8.22 9.13
C ARG A 233 -17.81 -8.67 8.95
N LYS A 234 -18.51 -8.22 7.90
CA LYS A 234 -19.89 -8.65 7.62
C LYS A 234 -19.99 -10.12 7.24
N THR A 235 -19.03 -10.62 6.48
CA THR A 235 -18.96 -12.03 6.10
C THR A 235 -18.75 -12.91 7.33
N PHE A 236 -17.77 -12.56 8.19
CA PHE A 236 -17.52 -13.29 9.43
C PHE A 236 -18.69 -13.25 10.40
N ASN A 237 -19.35 -12.10 10.57
CA ASN A 237 -20.55 -12.03 11.41
C ASN A 237 -21.64 -12.97 10.90
N ARG A 238 -21.80 -13.08 9.58
CA ARG A 238 -22.76 -13.99 8.97
C ARG A 238 -22.38 -15.46 9.11
N ILE A 239 -21.09 -15.79 8.98
CA ILE A 239 -20.57 -17.14 9.27
C ILE A 239 -20.85 -17.51 10.72
N ARG A 240 -20.64 -16.60 11.68
CA ARG A 240 -20.96 -16.84 13.11
C ARG A 240 -22.43 -17.16 13.33
N TRP A 241 -23.34 -16.44 12.68
CA TRP A 241 -24.78 -16.73 12.75
C TRP A 241 -25.13 -18.08 12.12
N ASN A 242 -24.62 -18.36 10.92
CA ASN A 242 -24.83 -19.64 10.25
C ASN A 242 -24.33 -20.80 11.13
N TYR A 243 -23.14 -20.66 11.73
CA TYR A 243 -22.57 -21.64 12.65
C TYR A 243 -23.43 -21.80 13.91
N PHE A 244 -23.90 -20.71 14.50
CA PHE A 244 -24.78 -20.74 15.67
C PHE A 244 -26.07 -21.51 15.38
N PHE A 245 -26.76 -21.24 14.27
CA PHE A 245 -27.98 -21.95 13.91
C PHE A 245 -27.72 -23.44 13.62
N ALA A 246 -26.62 -23.75 12.92
CA ALA A 246 -26.24 -25.13 12.66
C ALA A 246 -25.93 -25.91 13.95
N MET A 247 -25.22 -25.29 14.89
CA MET A 247 -24.86 -25.91 16.17
C MET A 247 -26.06 -26.03 17.11
N ALA A 248 -26.90 -25.00 17.23
CA ALA A 248 -28.08 -25.00 18.10
C ALA A 248 -29.04 -26.14 17.77
N TYR A 249 -29.29 -26.39 16.47
CA TYR A 249 -30.09 -27.52 16.05
C TYR A 249 -29.48 -28.86 16.49
N ASN A 250 -28.19 -29.09 16.26
CA ASN A 250 -27.53 -30.34 16.64
C ASN A 250 -27.50 -30.55 18.16
N VAL A 251 -27.25 -29.49 18.93
CA VAL A 251 -27.24 -29.51 20.39
C VAL A 251 -28.62 -29.90 20.95
N VAL A 252 -29.72 -29.51 20.30
CA VAL A 252 -31.07 -29.92 20.69
C VAL A 252 -31.42 -31.32 20.17
N ALA A 253 -31.10 -31.62 18.91
CA ALA A 253 -31.48 -32.86 18.25
C ALA A 253 -30.80 -34.10 18.86
N ILE A 254 -29.53 -34.00 19.28
CA ILE A 254 -28.78 -35.13 19.84
C ILE A 254 -29.41 -35.65 21.15
N PRO A 255 -29.67 -34.82 22.19
CA PRO A 255 -30.37 -35.27 23.40
C PRO A 255 -31.78 -35.80 23.13
N VAL A 256 -32.52 -35.17 22.20
CA VAL A 256 -33.86 -35.64 21.82
C VAL A 256 -33.78 -37.04 21.21
N ALA A 257 -32.84 -37.28 20.29
CA ALA A 257 -32.62 -38.59 19.67
C ALA A 257 -32.07 -39.63 20.66
N ALA A 258 -31.26 -39.21 21.64
CA ALA A 258 -30.77 -40.05 22.73
C ALA A 258 -31.86 -40.44 23.75
N GLY A 259 -33.07 -39.91 23.61
CA GLY A 259 -34.22 -40.31 24.43
C GLY A 259 -34.53 -39.38 25.61
N ALA A 260 -34.00 -38.16 25.66
CA ALA A 260 -34.30 -37.21 26.73
C ALA A 260 -35.80 -36.89 26.87
N LEU A 261 -36.55 -36.93 25.76
CA LEU A 261 -38.00 -36.70 25.73
C LEU A 261 -38.83 -37.99 25.85
N PHE A 262 -38.20 -39.16 25.71
CA PHE A 262 -38.87 -40.45 25.76
C PHE A 262 -39.71 -40.70 27.04
N PRO A 263 -39.24 -40.39 28.26
CA PRO A 263 -40.02 -40.69 29.47
C PRO A 263 -41.29 -39.83 29.64
N LEU A 264 -41.41 -38.71 28.92
CA LEU A 264 -42.56 -37.81 29.01
C LEU A 264 -43.52 -37.95 27.82
N THR A 265 -43.01 -38.21 26.62
CA THR A 265 -43.82 -38.16 25.39
C THR A 265 -43.85 -39.47 24.62
N GLY A 266 -43.04 -40.47 24.99
CA GLY A 266 -42.89 -41.73 24.24
C GLY A 266 -42.35 -41.55 22.82
N LEU A 267 -41.88 -40.35 22.47
CA LEU A 267 -41.51 -39.98 21.11
C LEU A 267 -40.04 -40.36 20.85
N GLN A 268 -39.81 -41.28 19.91
CA GLN A 268 -38.49 -41.50 19.32
C GLN A 268 -38.36 -40.65 18.07
N MET A 269 -37.26 -39.90 17.93
CA MET A 269 -36.95 -39.13 16.71
C MET A 269 -36.78 -40.10 15.53
N PRO A 270 -37.68 -40.09 14.54
CA PRO A 270 -37.51 -40.95 13.38
C PRO A 270 -36.42 -40.38 12.44
N PRO A 271 -35.60 -41.23 11.78
CA PRO A 271 -34.49 -40.75 10.95
C PRO A 271 -34.88 -39.77 9.83
N TRP A 272 -36.09 -39.90 9.28
CA TRP A 272 -36.57 -38.99 8.24
C TRP A 272 -36.78 -37.56 8.75
N LEU A 273 -37.16 -37.39 10.02
CA LEU A 273 -37.35 -36.07 10.64
C LEU A 273 -36.00 -35.38 10.85
N ALA A 274 -35.01 -36.13 11.32
CA ALA A 274 -33.64 -35.64 11.43
C ALA A 274 -33.08 -35.21 10.05
N GLY A 275 -33.34 -36.01 9.00
CA GLY A 275 -32.99 -35.67 7.62
C GLY A 275 -33.69 -34.42 7.11
N ALA A 276 -34.99 -34.27 7.36
CA ALA A 276 -35.76 -33.08 6.97
C ALA A 276 -35.22 -31.80 7.64
N CYS A 277 -34.95 -31.86 8.95
CA CYS A 277 -34.36 -30.74 9.67
C CYS A 277 -32.93 -30.40 9.19
N MET A 278 -32.12 -31.40 8.85
CA MET A 278 -30.79 -31.19 8.26
C MET A 278 -30.87 -30.48 6.90
N ALA A 279 -31.85 -30.86 6.06
CA ALA A 279 -32.11 -30.21 4.78
C ALA A 279 -32.56 -28.75 4.96
N PHE A 280 -33.51 -28.50 5.87
CA PHE A 280 -33.96 -27.13 6.19
C PHE A 280 -32.83 -26.24 6.71
N SER A 281 -31.96 -26.78 7.56
CA SER A 281 -30.79 -26.08 8.08
C SER A 281 -29.87 -25.65 6.94
N SER A 282 -29.53 -26.58 6.03
CA SER A 282 -28.70 -26.29 4.85
C SER A 282 -29.31 -25.19 3.96
N VAL A 283 -30.62 -25.27 3.68
CA VAL A 283 -31.33 -24.26 2.88
C VAL A 283 -31.27 -22.88 3.56
N SER A 284 -31.47 -22.82 4.88
CA SER A 284 -31.41 -21.56 5.63
C SER A 284 -30.01 -20.92 5.58
N VAL A 285 -28.95 -21.72 5.72
CA VAL A 285 -27.56 -21.27 5.66
C VAL A 285 -27.18 -20.80 4.25
N VAL A 286 -27.63 -21.51 3.21
CA VAL A 286 -27.40 -21.11 1.81
C VAL A 286 -28.14 -19.82 1.48
N CYS A 287 -29.43 -19.71 1.83
CA CYS A 287 -30.21 -18.48 1.66
C CYS A 287 -29.58 -17.31 2.42
N SER A 288 -29.12 -17.55 3.65
CA SER A 288 -28.37 -16.58 4.41
C SER A 288 -27.11 -16.15 3.65
N SER A 289 -26.29 -17.08 3.18
CA SER A 289 -25.05 -16.77 2.47
C SER A 289 -25.31 -15.98 1.18
N LEU A 290 -26.37 -16.31 0.43
CA LEU A 290 -26.78 -15.60 -0.78
C LEU A 290 -27.17 -14.13 -0.53
N LEU A 291 -27.63 -13.77 0.67
CA LEU A 291 -27.93 -12.38 1.02
C LEU A 291 -26.70 -11.48 1.01
N LEU A 292 -25.47 -12.02 1.10
CA LEU A 292 -24.24 -11.24 0.89
C LEU A 292 -24.15 -10.64 -0.52
N ARG A 293 -24.86 -11.19 -1.52
CA ARG A 293 -24.98 -10.56 -2.86
C ARG A 293 -25.65 -9.18 -2.81
N ARG A 294 -26.40 -8.87 -1.76
CA ARG A 294 -27.02 -7.55 -1.55
C ARG A 294 -26.14 -6.59 -0.75
N TYR A 295 -24.90 -6.98 -0.46
CA TYR A 295 -23.94 -6.11 0.20
C TYR A 295 -23.79 -4.79 -0.58
N ARG A 296 -23.86 -3.68 0.15
CA ARG A 296 -23.53 -2.35 -0.35
C ARG A 296 -22.26 -1.89 0.35
N LYS A 297 -21.33 -1.37 -0.46
CA LYS A 297 -20.10 -0.76 0.04
C LYS A 297 -20.46 0.33 1.06
N PRO A 298 -19.74 0.42 2.20
CA PRO A 298 -19.93 1.51 3.13
C PRO A 298 -19.56 2.81 2.42
N ARG A 299 -20.40 3.84 2.57
CA ARG A 299 -20.04 5.19 2.13
C ARG A 299 -19.16 5.81 3.20
N LEU A 300 -18.01 6.35 2.79
CA LEU A 300 -17.10 7.06 3.70
C LEU A 300 -17.78 8.20 4.45
N THR A 301 -18.72 8.90 3.82
CA THR A 301 -19.54 9.93 4.47
C THR A 301 -20.33 9.38 5.67
N THR A 302 -20.86 8.16 5.56
CA THR A 302 -21.58 7.50 6.65
C THR A 302 -20.65 7.01 7.76
N LEU A 303 -19.48 6.47 7.41
CA LEU A 303 -18.46 6.06 8.39
C LEU A 303 -17.89 7.25 9.15
N LEU A 304 -17.69 8.37 8.46
CA LEU A 304 -17.11 9.57 9.05
C LEU A 304 -18.14 10.46 9.76
N GLN A 305 -19.42 10.11 9.74
CA GLN A 305 -20.52 10.94 10.24
C GLN A 305 -20.49 12.36 9.65
N ILE A 306 -20.04 12.50 8.39
CA ILE A 306 -20.03 13.79 7.70
C ILE A 306 -21.46 14.05 7.22
N THR A 307 -22.16 14.95 7.90
CA THR A 307 -23.39 15.56 7.41
C THR A 307 -23.03 16.41 6.20
N VAL A 308 -23.33 15.92 5.01
CA VAL A 308 -23.35 16.75 3.80
C VAL A 308 -24.70 17.45 3.81
N GLU A 309 -24.73 18.71 4.26
CA GLU A 309 -25.85 19.62 3.98
C GLU A 309 -25.83 20.06 2.51
#